data_AF-A0AAJ2LSK0-F1
#
_entry.id   AF-A0AAJ2LSK0-F1
#
_cell.length_a   1.000
_cell.length_b   1.000
_cell.length_c   1.000
_cell.angle_alpha   90.00
_cell.angle_beta   90.00
_cell.angle_gamma   90.00
#
_symmetry.space_group_name_H-M   'P 1'
#
loop_
_entity.id
_entity.type
_entity.pdbx_description
1 polymer ?
#
loop_
_entity_poly.entity_id
_entity_poly.type
_entity_poly.pdbx_seq_one_letter_code
_entity_poly.pdbx_strand_id
1 'polypeptide(L)'
;MNYQDYLKDSLNEKTGEFNSEVATKNVIERKERINILLMGASGVGKSALVNSFFGIKIAKTGDGKPQTQKLEKFTFEDKGLVLWDTKGIEAMDCQ
;
A
#
# COMPACT_ATOMS: atom_id res chain seq x y z
N MET A 1 -0.33 19.73 7.56
CA MET A 1 -1.29 18.85 6.87
C MET A 1 -1.70 17.80 7.87
N ASN A 2 -2.94 17.87 8.34
CA ASN A 2 -3.51 16.92 9.30
C ASN A 2 -4.08 15.72 8.53
N TYR A 3 -4.06 14.52 9.10
CA TYR A 3 -4.67 13.34 8.48
C TYR A 3 -6.16 13.56 8.17
N GLN A 4 -6.85 14.36 9.00
CA GLN A 4 -8.24 14.74 8.75
C GLN A 4 -8.44 15.56 7.47
N ASP A 5 -7.41 16.23 6.94
CA ASP A 5 -7.49 16.94 5.65
C ASP A 5 -7.63 15.98 4.46
N TYR A 6 -7.19 14.72 4.63
CA TYR A 6 -7.33 13.65 3.65
C TYR A 6 -8.70 12.98 3.75
N LEU A 7 -9.18 12.72 4.97
CA LEU A 7 -10.47 12.04 5.18
C LEU A 7 -11.68 12.97 5.04
N LYS A 8 -11.57 14.25 5.42
CA LYS A 8 -12.64 15.26 5.37
C LYS A 8 -14.01 14.69 5.78
N ASP A 9 -14.97 14.75 4.87
CA ASP A 9 -16.37 14.36 4.99
C ASP A 9 -16.59 12.86 4.77
N SER A 10 -15.55 12.11 4.39
CA SER A 10 -15.64 10.66 4.23
C SER A 10 -15.55 9.88 5.55
N LEU A 11 -15.09 10.51 6.64
CA LEU A 11 -15.09 9.90 7.97
C LEU A 11 -15.93 10.74 8.92
N ASN A 12 -16.95 10.14 9.51
CA ASN A 12 -17.69 10.75 10.60
C ASN A 12 -16.89 10.61 11.90
N GLU A 13 -16.25 11.68 12.38
CA GLU A 13 -15.44 11.63 13.62
C GLU A 13 -16.24 11.25 14.88
N LYS A 14 -17.56 11.46 14.88
CA LYS A 14 -18.42 11.16 16.03
C LYS A 14 -18.86 9.71 16.07
N THR A 15 -19.15 9.11 14.92
CA THR A 15 -19.62 7.72 14.81
C THR A 15 -18.51 6.74 14.44
N GLY A 16 -17.40 7.23 13.88
CA GLY A 16 -16.34 6.42 13.30
C GLY A 16 -16.71 5.80 11.95
N GLU A 17 -17.87 6.11 11.39
CA GLU A 17 -18.33 5.54 10.12
C GLU A 17 -17.57 6.13 8.93
N PHE A 18 -17.10 5.24 8.06
CA PHE A 18 -16.42 5.58 6.83
C PHE A 18 -17.36 5.46 5.62
N ASN A 19 -17.49 6.53 4.85
CA ASN A 19 -18.25 6.57 3.61
C ASN A 19 -17.29 6.39 2.41
N SER A 20 -17.32 5.18 1.85
CA SER A 20 -16.46 4.79 0.72
C SER A 20 -16.77 5.56 -0.57
N GLU A 21 -18.01 5.95 -0.81
CA GLU A 21 -18.42 6.69 -2.02
C GLU A 21 -17.85 8.11 -2.00
N VAL A 22 -17.99 8.80 -0.86
CA VAL A 22 -17.44 10.15 -0.65
C VAL A 22 -15.91 10.12 -0.69
N ALA A 23 -15.28 9.13 -0.05
CA ALA A 23 -13.83 8.95 -0.13
C ALA A 23 -13.34 8.78 -1.58
N THR A 24 -14.02 7.93 -2.35
CA THR A 24 -13.70 7.66 -3.75
C THR A 24 -13.85 8.94 -4.59
N LYS A 25 -14.94 9.67 -4.42
CA LYS A 25 -15.16 10.96 -5.09
C LYS A 25 -14.05 11.96 -4.77
N ASN A 26 -13.69 12.11 -3.49
CA ASN A 26 -12.64 13.03 -3.05
C ASN A 26 -11.28 12.71 -3.68
N VAL A 27 -10.91 11.43 -3.76
CA VAL A 27 -9.65 11.00 -4.40
C VAL A 27 -9.65 11.32 -5.89
N ILE A 28 -10.76 11.01 -6.59
CA ILE A 28 -10.89 11.26 -8.04
C ILE A 28 -10.83 12.75 -8.35
N GLU A 29 -11.58 13.60 -7.62
CA GLU A 29 -11.63 15.04 -7.85
C GLU A 29 -10.27 15.71 -7.66
N ARG A 30 -9.50 15.26 -6.66
CA ARG A 30 -8.17 15.80 -6.39
C ARG A 30 -7.09 15.23 -7.32
N LYS A 31 -7.43 14.22 -8.13
CA LYS A 31 -6.48 13.44 -8.93
C LYS A 31 -5.31 12.94 -8.08
N GLU A 32 -5.59 12.65 -6.81
CA GLU A 32 -4.57 12.22 -5.87
C GLU A 32 -4.17 10.78 -6.20
N ARG A 33 -2.86 10.53 -6.28
CA ARG A 33 -2.35 9.17 -6.36
C ARG A 33 -2.28 8.58 -4.97
N ILE A 34 -2.96 7.46 -4.76
CA ILE A 34 -2.85 6.69 -3.53
C ILE A 34 -1.48 6.03 -3.51
N ASN A 35 -0.72 6.20 -2.43
CA ASN A 35 0.56 5.54 -2.24
C ASN A 35 0.42 4.50 -1.12
N ILE A 36 0.63 3.22 -1.43
CA ILE A 36 0.60 2.12 -0.46
C ILE A 36 2.02 1.62 -0.24
N LEU A 37 2.44 1.53 1.02
CA LEU A 37 3.74 1.00 1.42
C LEU A 37 3.53 -0.31 2.18
N LEU A 38 4.11 -1.40 1.67
CA LEU A 38 4.03 -2.71 2.30
C LEU A 38 5.30 -2.99 3.09
N MET A 39 5.18 -3.02 4.42
CA MET A 39 6.26 -3.30 5.36
C MET A 39 5.93 -4.49 6.24
N GLY A 40 6.97 -5.20 6.69
CA GLY A 40 6.85 -6.36 7.57
C GLY A 40 8.06 -7.29 7.49
N ALA A 41 8.12 -8.27 8.38
CA ALA A 41 9.26 -9.19 8.46
C ALA A 41 9.51 -9.93 7.12
N SER A 42 10.74 -10.40 6.93
CA SER A 42 11.09 -11.23 5.79
C SER A 42 10.28 -12.54 5.80
N GLY A 43 9.87 -13.04 4.62
CA GLY A 43 9.11 -14.29 4.49
C GLY A 43 7.61 -14.26 4.83
N VAL A 44 7.05 -13.15 5.34
CA VAL A 44 5.61 -13.07 5.72
C VAL A 44 4.62 -13.02 4.56
N GLY A 45 5.08 -13.03 3.31
CA GLY A 45 4.21 -13.08 2.13
C GLY A 45 3.79 -11.73 1.53
N LYS A 46 4.47 -10.61 1.82
CA LYS A 46 4.18 -9.29 1.24
C LYS A 46 4.12 -9.30 -0.30
N SER A 47 5.15 -9.82 -0.94
CA SER A 47 5.22 -9.91 -2.41
C SER A 47 4.18 -10.89 -2.98
N ALA A 48 3.80 -11.93 -2.22
CA ALA A 48 2.71 -12.83 -2.61
C ALA A 48 1.34 -12.14 -2.54
N LEU A 49 1.14 -11.25 -1.56
CA LEU A 49 -0.05 -10.41 -1.47
C LEU A 49 -0.12 -9.43 -2.66
N VAL A 50 0.99 -8.78 -3.02
CA VAL A 50 1.05 -7.92 -4.22
C VAL A 50 0.63 -8.70 -5.46
N ASN A 51 1.21 -9.87 -5.65
CA ASN A 51 0.97 -10.67 -6.85
C ASN A 51 -0.48 -11.15 -6.94
N SER A 52 -1.07 -11.54 -5.82
CA SER A 52 -2.45 -12.06 -5.76
C SER A 52 -3.48 -10.94 -5.88
N PHE A 53 -3.28 -9.83 -5.17
CA PHE A 53 -4.25 -8.73 -5.10
C PHE A 53 -4.28 -7.89 -6.37
N PHE A 54 -3.11 -7.70 -7.00
CA PHE A 54 -3.00 -6.87 -8.20
C PHE A 54 -2.86 -7.67 -9.50
N GLY A 55 -2.83 -9.01 -9.43
CA GLY A 55 -2.60 -9.87 -10.60
C GLY A 55 -1.23 -9.67 -11.25
N ILE A 56 -0.32 -9.02 -10.53
CA ILE A 56 1.02 -8.67 -10.98
C ILE A 56 1.92 -9.89 -10.78
N LYS A 57 2.64 -10.37 -11.80
CA LYS A 57 3.68 -11.41 -11.61
C LYS A 57 5.06 -10.83 -11.29
N ILE A 58 5.12 -9.55 -10.97
CA ILE A 58 6.37 -8.77 -11.03
C ILE A 58 7.12 -8.79 -9.68
N ALA A 59 6.41 -8.88 -8.54
CA ALA A 59 7.10 -8.94 -7.25
C ALA A 59 7.73 -10.34 -7.08
N LYS A 60 9.06 -10.39 -6.89
CA LYS A 60 9.79 -11.67 -6.75
C LYS A 60 9.36 -12.38 -5.47
N THR A 61 8.73 -13.54 -5.62
CA THR A 61 8.34 -14.43 -4.52
C THR A 61 9.25 -15.65 -4.44
N GLY A 62 9.50 -16.17 -3.24
CA GLY A 62 10.22 -17.42 -2.99
C GLY A 62 9.77 -18.09 -1.70
N ASP A 63 10.35 -19.24 -1.36
CA ASP A 63 9.93 -20.12 -0.24
C ASP A 63 10.31 -19.59 1.16
N GLY A 64 9.97 -18.32 1.47
CA GLY A 64 10.28 -17.68 2.75
C GLY A 64 11.68 -17.05 2.84
N LYS A 65 12.50 -17.16 1.79
CA LYS A 65 13.78 -16.45 1.70
C LYS A 65 13.58 -14.97 1.33
N PRO A 66 14.47 -14.06 1.76
CA PRO A 66 14.38 -12.64 1.45
C PRO A 66 14.68 -12.40 -0.03
N GLN A 67 13.64 -12.15 -0.84
CA GLN A 67 13.79 -11.93 -2.29
C GLN A 67 13.82 -10.45 -2.65
N THR A 68 12.96 -9.64 -2.04
CA THR A 68 12.95 -8.17 -2.22
C THR A 68 14.14 -7.59 -1.45
N GLN A 69 15.22 -7.25 -2.15
CA GLN A 69 16.43 -6.66 -1.56
C GLN A 69 16.50 -5.13 -1.72
N LYS A 70 15.57 -4.55 -2.49
CA LYS A 70 15.47 -3.12 -2.78
C LYS A 70 14.00 -2.69 -2.73
N LEU A 71 13.76 -1.40 -2.48
CA LEU A 71 12.43 -0.81 -2.60
C LEU A 71 11.94 -0.92 -4.05
N GLU A 72 10.87 -1.67 -4.29
CA GLU A 72 10.25 -1.81 -5.60
C GLU A 72 8.99 -0.95 -5.69
N LYS A 73 8.84 -0.21 -6.79
CA LYS A 73 7.70 0.68 -7.05
C LYS A 73 6.89 0.14 -8.22
N PHE A 74 5.60 -0.08 -8.00
CA PHE A 74 4.62 -0.45 -9.02
C PHE A 74 3.61 0.68 -9.17
N THR A 75 3.41 1.18 -10.40
CA THR A 75 2.46 2.27 -10.68
C THR A 75 1.31 1.75 -11.54
N PHE A 76 0.09 1.97 -11.08
CA PHE A 76 -1.16 1.61 -11.74
C PHE A 76 -1.90 2.90 -12.08
N GLU A 77 -1.58 3.48 -13.23
CA GLU A 77 -2.13 4.78 -13.66
C GLU A 77 -3.66 4.73 -13.85
N ASP A 78 -4.18 3.61 -14.34
CA ASP A 78 -5.61 3.33 -14.51
C ASP A 78 -6.38 3.32 -13.18
N LYS A 79 -5.67 3.03 -12.07
CA LYS A 79 -6.23 2.96 -10.71
C LYS A 79 -5.78 4.12 -9.83
N GLY A 80 -5.01 5.07 -10.35
CA GLY A 80 -4.44 6.17 -9.57
C GLY A 80 -3.59 5.70 -8.39
N LEU A 81 -2.91 4.56 -8.50
CA LEU A 81 -2.28 3.87 -7.37
C LEU A 81 -0.77 3.68 -7.60
N VAL A 82 0.00 3.88 -6.55
CA VAL A 82 1.42 3.52 -6.46
C VAL A 82 1.59 2.57 -5.28
N LEU A 83 2.18 1.41 -5.54
CA LEU A 83 2.53 0.42 -4.54
C LEU A 83 4.03 0.36 -4.37
N TRP A 84 4.47 0.36 -3.12
CA TRP A 84 5.87 0.27 -2.72
C TRP A 84 6.05 -1.03 -1.92
N ASP A 85 6.73 -2.02 -2.50
CA ASP A 85 7.13 -3.26 -1.80
C ASP A 85 8.53 -3.05 -1.23
N THR A 86 8.67 -3.20 0.09
CA THR A 86 9.96 -3.00 0.76
C THR A 86 10.70 -4.31 0.97
N LYS A 87 12.02 -4.22 1.17
CA LYS A 87 12.77 -5.31 1.80
C LYS A 87 12.07 -5.72 3.10
N GLY A 88 11.98 -7.03 3.34
CA GLY A 88 11.50 -7.53 4.62
C GLY A 88 12.45 -7.14 5.74
N ILE A 89 11.88 -6.71 6.87
CA ILE A 89 12.68 -6.35 8.05
C ILE A 89 13.23 -7.65 8.66
N GLU A 90 14.55 -7.73 8.82
CA GLU A 90 15.22 -8.87 9.45
C GLU A 90 15.82 -8.46 10.80
N ALA A 91 15.90 -9.39 11.75
CA ALA A 91 16.47 -9.10 13.07
C ALA A 91 17.94 -8.62 13.00
N MET A 92 18.65 -8.96 11.93
CA MET A 92 20.01 -8.51 11.63
C MET A 92 20.08 -7.09 11.06
N ASP A 93 18.96 -6.52 10.58
CA ASP A 93 18.90 -5.13 10.10
C ASP A 93 18.80 -4.11 11.25
N CYS A 94 18.63 -4.57 12.50
CA CYS A 94 18.52 -3.74 13.72
C CYS A 94 19.82 -3.71 14.56
N GLN A 95 20.99 -3.78 13.92
CA GLN A 95 22.31 -3.68 14.58
C GLN A 95 23.03 -2.36 14.27
#